data_AF-A0A356AQ12-F1
#
_entry.id   AF-A0A356AQ12-F1
#
_cell.length_a   1.000
_cell.length_b   1.000
_cell.length_c   1.000
_cell.angle_alpha   90.00
_cell.angle_beta   90.00
_cell.angle_gamma   90.00
#
_symmetry.space_group_name_H-M   'P 1'
#
loop_
_entity.id
_entity.type
_entity.pdbx_description
1 polymer ?
#
loop_
_entity_poly.entity_id
_entity_poly.type
_entity_poly.pdbx_seq_one_letter_code
_entity_poly.pdbx_strand_id
1 'polypeptide(L)'
;MLEVKLDLYLAAGIGAIVYWLGIWMVDHIRFFKKYCIPAPVVGGLVFALLNTIFAAAGVMQITFDGTLQDFFMLAFFTSVGFTVSFPLLKSGAKSILIILGLSIVMIFLQNFLGGGIASAFGLDPRLGVAAGSTALIGGPGTAAAFGKVMDQMGIEGGSTVGMTAAIFGLVFGSILGGPT
;
A
#
# COMPACT_ATOMS: atom_id res chain seq x y z
N MET A 1 4.53 -9.56 29.01
CA MET A 1 4.38 -9.60 27.55
C MET A 1 5.59 -10.31 26.98
N LEU A 2 5.41 -11.41 26.25
CA LEU A 2 6.50 -12.15 25.65
C LEU A 2 6.83 -11.50 24.29
N GLU A 3 8.01 -10.90 24.15
CA GLU A 3 8.46 -10.32 22.89
C GLU A 3 9.09 -11.42 22.02
N VAL A 4 8.43 -11.76 20.92
CA VAL A 4 8.96 -12.68 19.92
C VAL A 4 9.52 -11.85 18.78
N LYS A 5 10.86 -11.78 18.72
CA LYS A 5 11.56 -11.15 17.61
C LYS A 5 11.88 -12.18 16.55
N LEU A 6 11.20 -12.08 15.41
CA LEU A 6 11.46 -12.92 14.26
C LEU A 6 12.70 -12.40 13.53
N ASP A 7 13.68 -13.28 13.37
CA ASP A 7 14.85 -13.00 12.55
C ASP A 7 14.48 -12.92 11.05
N LEU A 8 15.46 -12.57 10.22
CA LEU A 8 15.29 -12.39 8.79
C LEU A 8 14.64 -13.61 8.10
N TYR A 9 15.06 -14.82 8.46
CA TYR A 9 14.61 -16.05 7.81
C TYR A 9 13.21 -16.44 8.25
N LEU A 10 12.92 -16.34 9.56
CA LEU A 10 11.61 -16.59 10.14
C LEU A 10 10.58 -15.56 9.66
N ALA A 11 10.96 -14.29 9.58
CA ALA A 11 10.09 -13.23 9.06
C ALA A 11 9.71 -13.49 7.59
N ALA A 12 10.66 -13.88 6.75
CA ALA A 12 10.40 -14.26 5.36
C ALA A 12 9.53 -15.52 5.25
N GLY A 13 9.82 -16.55 6.05
CA GLY A 13 9.05 -17.79 6.08
C GLY A 13 7.60 -17.57 6.51
N ILE A 14 7.38 -16.80 7.58
CA ILE A 14 6.03 -16.42 8.04
C ILE A 14 5.35 -15.55 6.98
N GLY A 15 6.06 -14.60 6.37
CA GLY A 15 5.54 -13.80 5.27
C GLY A 15 5.01 -14.65 4.11
N ALA A 16 5.74 -15.71 3.72
CA ALA A 16 5.32 -16.64 2.69
C ALA A 16 4.06 -17.45 3.10
N ILE A 17 4.01 -17.92 4.34
CA ILE A 17 2.84 -18.64 4.89
C ILE A 17 1.60 -17.73 4.91
N VAL A 18 1.77 -16.49 5.38
CA VAL A 18 0.72 -15.48 5.43
C VAL A 18 0.23 -15.13 4.02
N TYR A 19 1.13 -15.03 3.06
CA TYR A 19 0.79 -14.82 1.64
C TYR A 19 -0.01 -16.00 1.07
N TRP A 20 0.39 -17.24 1.32
CA TRP A 20 -0.36 -18.43 0.91
C TRP A 20 -1.75 -18.50 1.54
N LEU A 21 -1.87 -18.16 2.82
CA LEU A 21 -3.16 -18.02 3.48
C LEU A 21 -4.02 -16.95 2.79
N GLY A 22 -3.42 -15.83 2.40
CA GLY A 22 -4.07 -14.79 1.61
C GLY A 22 -4.58 -15.29 0.26
N ILE A 23 -3.78 -16.04 -0.50
CA ILE A 23 -4.20 -16.65 -1.77
C ILE A 23 -5.40 -17.57 -1.53
N TRP A 24 -5.28 -18.48 -0.57
CA TRP A 24 -6.33 -19.42 -0.24
C TRP A 24 -7.64 -18.71 0.10
N MET A 25 -7.58 -17.65 0.92
CA MET A 25 -8.76 -16.84 1.27
C MET A 25 -9.37 -16.12 0.07
N VAL A 26 -8.55 -15.51 -0.80
CA VAL A 26 -9.04 -14.83 -2.01
C VAL A 26 -9.73 -15.80 -2.95
N ASP A 27 -9.21 -17.02 -3.08
CA ASP A 27 -9.77 -18.04 -3.98
C ASP A 27 -11.08 -18.64 -3.46
N HIS A 28 -11.23 -18.78 -2.13
CA HIS A 28 -12.41 -19.37 -1.51
C HIS A 28 -13.52 -18.35 -1.19
N ILE A 29 -13.16 -17.09 -0.95
CA ILE A 29 -14.12 -16.05 -0.53
C ILE A 29 -14.45 -15.15 -1.72
N ARG A 30 -15.68 -15.30 -2.24
CA ARG A 30 -16.18 -14.54 -3.40
C ARG A 30 -16.08 -13.01 -3.22
N PHE A 31 -16.18 -12.50 -1.99
CA PHE A 31 -16.04 -11.06 -1.70
C PHE A 31 -14.66 -10.54 -2.11
N PHE A 32 -13.57 -11.17 -1.66
CA PHE A 32 -12.21 -10.73 -1.97
C PHE A 32 -11.91 -10.84 -3.47
N LYS A 33 -12.36 -11.93 -4.10
CA LYS A 33 -12.25 -12.12 -5.54
C LYS A 33 -13.04 -11.10 -6.36
N LYS A 34 -14.27 -10.77 -5.95
CA LYS A 34 -15.15 -9.81 -6.65
C LYS A 34 -14.58 -8.38 -6.61
N TYR A 35 -13.97 -7.98 -5.50
CA TYR A 35 -13.40 -6.64 -5.32
C TYR A 35 -11.89 -6.57 -5.60
N CYS A 36 -11.33 -7.60 -6.25
CA CYS A 36 -9.92 -7.66 -6.63
C CYS A 36 -8.92 -7.36 -5.49
N ILE A 37 -9.28 -7.72 -4.25
CA ILE A 37 -8.44 -7.42 -3.08
C ILE A 37 -7.18 -8.31 -3.14
N PRO A 38 -5.96 -7.72 -3.09
CA PRO A 38 -4.73 -8.49 -3.23
C PRO A 38 -4.53 -9.51 -2.10
N ALA A 39 -4.10 -10.72 -2.44
CA ALA A 39 -3.77 -11.78 -1.49
C ALA A 39 -2.80 -11.34 -0.36
N PRO A 40 -1.72 -10.58 -0.62
CA PRO A 40 -0.82 -10.11 0.44
C PRO A 40 -1.54 -9.27 1.51
N VAL A 41 -2.57 -8.51 1.11
CA VAL A 41 -3.33 -7.63 1.99
C VAL A 41 -4.28 -8.44 2.86
N VAL A 42 -4.98 -9.43 2.26
CA VAL A 42 -5.89 -10.31 2.99
C VAL A 42 -5.12 -11.14 4.03
N GLY A 43 -4.02 -11.76 3.62
CA GLY A 43 -3.16 -12.52 4.54
C GLY A 43 -2.58 -11.62 5.64
N GLY A 44 -2.01 -10.47 5.25
CA GLY A 44 -1.44 -9.50 6.18
C GLY A 44 -2.45 -8.98 7.19
N LEU A 45 -3.71 -8.76 6.81
CA LEU A 45 -4.78 -8.35 7.71
C LEU A 45 -5.06 -9.40 8.79
N VAL A 46 -5.11 -10.69 8.42
CA VAL A 46 -5.29 -11.78 9.39
C VAL A 46 -4.15 -11.80 10.39
N PHE A 47 -2.91 -11.70 9.91
CA PHE A 47 -1.73 -11.66 10.77
C PHE A 47 -1.75 -10.42 11.69
N ALA A 48 -2.06 -9.24 11.15
CA ALA A 48 -2.15 -8.01 11.91
C ALA A 48 -3.21 -8.09 13.02
N LEU A 49 -4.41 -8.59 12.72
CA LEU A 49 -5.48 -8.77 13.70
C LEU A 49 -5.07 -9.72 14.83
N LEU A 50 -4.45 -10.86 14.50
CA LEU A 50 -3.95 -11.80 15.51
C LEU A 50 -2.88 -11.15 16.39
N ASN A 51 -1.90 -10.47 15.80
CA ASN A 51 -0.85 -9.77 16.55
C ASN A 51 -1.45 -8.67 17.45
N THR A 52 -2.43 -7.91 16.96
CA THR A 52 -3.15 -6.89 17.75
C THR A 52 -3.91 -7.50 18.91
N ILE A 53 -4.61 -8.63 18.72
CA ILE A 53 -5.35 -9.32 19.80
C ILE A 53 -4.38 -9.83 20.87
N PHE A 54 -3.29 -10.48 20.48
CA PHE A 54 -2.29 -10.97 21.43
C PHE A 54 -1.58 -9.85 22.19
N ALA A 55 -1.31 -8.73 21.51
CA ALA A 55 -0.73 -7.55 22.13
C ALA A 55 -1.71 -6.90 23.12
N ALA A 56 -2.98 -6.73 22.74
CA ALA A 56 -4.01 -6.15 23.60
C ALA A 56 -4.32 -7.03 24.83
N ALA A 57 -4.21 -8.36 24.70
CA ALA A 57 -4.34 -9.29 25.81
C ALA A 57 -3.08 -9.37 26.71
N GLY A 58 -1.99 -8.67 26.37
CA GLY A 58 -0.73 -8.66 27.12
C GLY A 58 0.09 -9.95 27.03
N VAL A 59 -0.30 -10.88 26.15
CA VAL A 59 0.29 -12.22 26.05
C VAL A 59 1.61 -12.16 25.30
N MET A 60 1.59 -11.66 24.06
CA MET A 60 2.72 -11.73 23.14
C MET A 60 2.73 -10.55 22.17
N GLN A 61 3.91 -10.02 21.85
CA GLN A 61 4.13 -9.07 20.77
C GLN A 61 5.09 -9.68 19.75
N ILE A 62 4.64 -9.80 18.49
CA ILE A 62 5.50 -10.27 17.41
C ILE A 62 6.11 -9.05 16.73
N THR A 63 7.44 -9.00 16.69
CA THR A 63 8.21 -8.03 15.90
C THR A 63 9.05 -8.78 14.88
N PHE A 64 9.35 -8.15 13.74
CA PHE A 64 10.05 -8.80 12.63
C PHE A 64 11.10 -7.87 12.04
N ASP A 65 12.15 -8.48 11.51
CA ASP A 65 13.21 -7.79 10.78
C ASP A 65 12.73 -7.37 9.37
N GLY A 66 12.77 -6.06 9.10
CA GLY A 66 12.34 -5.47 7.82
C GLY A 66 13.40 -5.47 6.72
N THR A 67 14.61 -6.02 6.96
CA THR A 67 15.74 -5.90 6.01
C THR A 67 15.41 -6.43 4.62
N LEU A 68 14.73 -7.59 4.52
CA LEU A 68 14.32 -8.14 3.22
C LEU A 68 13.25 -7.28 2.53
N GLN A 69 12.34 -6.66 3.29
CA GLN A 69 11.33 -5.76 2.74
C GLN A 69 12.00 -4.56 2.06
N ASP A 70 12.99 -3.95 2.70
CA ASP A 70 13.73 -2.81 2.14
C ASP A 70 14.51 -3.21 0.89
N PHE A 71 15.19 -4.37 0.94
CA PHE A 71 15.91 -4.91 -0.21
C PHE A 71 15.00 -5.12 -1.42
N PHE A 72 13.86 -5.81 -1.24
CA PHE A 72 12.92 -6.07 -2.33
C PHE A 72 12.24 -4.80 -2.85
N MET A 73 11.94 -3.85 -1.97
CA MET A 73 11.36 -2.57 -2.36
C MET A 73 12.34 -1.77 -3.23
N LEU A 74 13.61 -1.71 -2.84
CA LEU A 74 14.66 -1.04 -3.61
C LEU A 74 14.87 -1.72 -4.97
N ALA A 75 14.95 -3.05 -5.00
CA ALA A 75 15.08 -3.82 -6.24
C ALA A 75 13.90 -3.57 -7.18
N PHE A 76 12.66 -3.63 -6.68
CA PHE A 76 11.45 -3.39 -7.46
C PHE A 76 11.42 -1.98 -8.07
N PHE A 77 11.62 -0.93 -7.28
CA PHE A 77 11.56 0.44 -7.79
C PHE A 77 12.69 0.78 -8.75
N THR A 78 13.85 0.13 -8.58
CA THR A 78 14.98 0.29 -9.50
C THR A 78 14.73 -0.46 -10.81
N SER A 79 14.05 -1.62 -10.78
CA SER A 79 13.86 -2.45 -11.98
C SER A 79 12.57 -2.20 -12.75
N VAL A 80 11.51 -1.68 -12.11
CA VAL A 80 10.17 -1.54 -12.73
C VAL A 80 10.19 -0.69 -14.01
N GLY A 81 11.10 0.28 -14.09
CA GLY A 81 11.28 1.11 -15.28
C GLY A 81 11.79 0.34 -16.50
N PHE A 82 12.53 -0.75 -16.32
CA PHE A 82 13.03 -1.58 -17.43
C PHE A 82 11.94 -2.41 -18.10
N THR A 83 10.75 -2.53 -17.48
CA THR A 83 9.61 -3.26 -18.04
C THR A 83 8.86 -2.44 -19.11
N VAL A 84 9.26 -1.18 -19.35
CA VAL A 84 8.62 -0.32 -20.36
C VAL A 84 8.99 -0.77 -21.77
N SER A 85 7.99 -1.17 -22.54
CA SER A 85 8.13 -1.50 -23.96
C SER A 85 7.96 -0.25 -24.84
N PHE A 86 9.03 0.20 -25.48
CA PHE A 86 9.01 1.33 -26.43
C PHE A 86 7.97 1.21 -27.56
N PRO A 87 7.71 0.02 -28.14
CA PRO A 87 6.68 -0.10 -29.17
C PRO A 87 5.26 0.20 -28.66
N LEU A 88 4.88 -0.29 -27.47
CA LEU A 88 3.58 0.06 -26.88
C LEU A 88 3.51 1.52 -26.45
N LEU A 89 4.62 2.09 -25.97
CA LEU A 89 4.68 3.51 -25.63
C LEU A 89 4.39 4.38 -26.86
N LYS A 90 4.93 4.00 -28.03
CA LYS A 90 4.74 4.73 -29.28
C LYS A 90 3.34 4.54 -29.87
N SER A 91 2.80 3.33 -29.86
CA SER A 91 1.45 3.06 -30.39
C SER A 91 0.34 3.69 -29.54
N GLY A 92 0.55 3.77 -28.21
CA GLY A 92 -0.38 4.39 -27.26
C GLY A 92 -0.06 5.85 -26.89
N ALA A 93 0.92 6.48 -27.53
CA ALA A 93 1.51 7.75 -27.06
C ALA A 93 0.47 8.85 -26.77
N LYS A 94 -0.54 9.00 -27.64
CA LYS A 94 -1.60 9.99 -27.47
C LYS A 94 -2.43 9.70 -26.21
N SER A 95 -2.87 8.46 -26.01
CA SER A 95 -3.65 8.06 -24.83
C SER A 95 -2.82 8.18 -23.55
N ILE A 96 -1.53 7.83 -23.61
CA ILE A 96 -0.59 7.94 -22.49
C ILE A 96 -0.38 9.40 -22.10
N LEU A 97 -0.21 10.31 -23.07
CA LEU A 97 -0.07 11.74 -22.79
C LEU A 97 -1.36 12.36 -22.21
N ILE A 98 -2.53 11.94 -22.69
CA ILE A 98 -3.82 12.39 -22.13
C ILE A 98 -3.98 11.92 -20.69
N ILE A 99 -3.73 10.63 -20.42
CA ILE A 99 -3.78 10.08 -19.06
C ILE A 99 -2.75 10.77 -18.17
N LEU A 100 -1.53 11.00 -18.66
CA LEU A 100 -0.50 11.72 -17.92
C LEU A 100 -0.96 13.13 -17.53
N GLY A 101 -1.52 13.88 -18.48
CA GLY A 101 -2.05 15.22 -18.22
C GLY A 101 -3.20 15.20 -17.20
N LEU A 102 -4.15 14.29 -17.36
CA LEU A 102 -5.26 14.10 -16.41
C LEU A 102 -4.76 13.71 -15.01
N SER A 103 -3.77 12.81 -14.94
CA SER A 103 -3.15 12.41 -13.68
C SER A 103 -2.46 13.58 -13.00
N ILE A 104 -1.72 14.42 -13.73
CA ILE A 104 -1.09 15.62 -13.15
C ILE A 104 -2.13 16.55 -12.53
N VAL A 105 -3.23 16.83 -13.25
CA VAL A 105 -4.32 17.65 -12.73
C VAL A 105 -4.94 17.01 -11.49
N MET A 106 -5.18 15.70 -11.52
CA MET A 106 -5.71 14.96 -10.37
C MET A 106 -4.75 14.94 -9.18
N ILE A 107 -3.43 14.89 -9.37
CA ILE A 107 -2.44 14.99 -8.29
C ILE A 107 -2.62 16.30 -7.54
N PHE A 108 -2.71 17.42 -8.25
CA PHE A 108 -2.93 18.72 -7.62
C PHE A 108 -4.25 18.75 -6.87
N LEU A 109 -5.34 18.31 -7.50
CA LEU A 109 -6.66 18.29 -6.88
C LEU A 109 -6.69 17.44 -5.59
N GLN A 110 -6.14 16.22 -5.64
CA GLN A 110 -6.07 15.31 -4.50
C GLN A 110 -5.19 15.87 -3.37
N ASN A 111 -4.06 16.50 -3.69
CA ASN A 111 -3.16 17.05 -2.68
C ASN A 111 -3.73 18.31 -2.03
N PHE A 112 -4.38 19.19 -2.79
CA PHE A 112 -5.06 20.36 -2.22
C PHE A 112 -6.25 19.95 -1.36
N LEU A 113 -7.08 19.03 -1.85
CA LEU A 113 -8.26 18.57 -1.11
C LEU A 113 -7.85 17.74 0.12
N GLY A 114 -6.93 16.79 -0.02
CA GLY A 114 -6.41 15.98 1.07
C GLY A 114 -5.67 16.82 2.10
N GLY A 115 -4.80 17.73 1.67
CA GLY A 115 -4.07 18.64 2.56
C GLY A 115 -5.01 19.62 3.27
N GLY A 116 -6.03 20.12 2.57
CA GLY A 116 -7.07 20.98 3.14
C GLY A 116 -7.90 20.27 4.21
N ILE A 117 -8.32 19.02 3.96
CA ILE A 117 -9.01 18.19 4.96
C ILE A 117 -8.10 17.93 6.15
N ALA A 118 -6.86 17.48 5.93
CA ALA A 118 -5.90 17.23 7.03
C ALA A 118 -5.74 18.48 7.91
N SER A 119 -5.57 19.66 7.28
CA SER A 119 -5.47 20.95 7.99
C SER A 119 -6.74 21.28 8.79
N ALA A 120 -7.92 21.01 8.23
CA ALA A 120 -9.20 21.26 8.91
C ALA A 120 -9.39 20.39 10.17
N PHE A 121 -8.78 19.20 10.20
CA PHE A 121 -8.73 18.33 11.37
C PHE A 121 -7.53 18.62 12.31
N GLY A 122 -6.73 19.66 12.03
CA GLY A 122 -5.55 20.00 12.83
C GLY A 122 -4.36 19.06 12.64
N LEU A 123 -4.36 18.26 11.57
CA LEU A 123 -3.29 17.32 11.22
C LEU A 123 -2.28 17.97 10.27
N ASP A 124 -1.09 17.37 10.13
CA ASP A 124 -0.09 17.82 9.16
C ASP A 124 -0.66 17.74 7.73
N PRO A 125 -0.67 18.85 6.96
CA PRO A 125 -1.20 18.86 5.58
C PRO A 125 -0.53 17.83 4.65
N ARG A 126 0.70 17.41 4.95
CA ARG A 126 1.45 16.42 4.18
C ARG A 126 0.84 15.02 4.31
N LEU A 127 0.11 14.72 5.39
CA LEU A 127 -0.71 13.50 5.47
C LEU A 127 -1.80 13.45 4.39
N GLY A 128 -2.27 14.63 3.96
CA GLY A 128 -3.15 14.76 2.81
C GLY A 128 -2.52 14.30 1.50
N VAL A 129 -1.21 14.50 1.33
CA VAL A 129 -0.45 13.98 0.19
C VAL A 129 -0.32 12.46 0.29
N ALA A 130 -0.05 11.95 1.51
CA ALA A 130 0.04 10.51 1.80
C ALA A 130 -1.25 9.77 1.41
N ALA A 131 -2.40 10.31 1.85
CA ALA A 131 -3.74 9.76 1.56
C ALA A 131 -4.21 10.03 0.12
N GLY A 132 -3.68 11.06 -0.54
CA GLY A 132 -4.07 11.49 -1.87
C GLY A 132 -3.20 10.87 -2.95
N SER A 133 -2.39 11.69 -3.62
CA SER A 133 -1.70 11.30 -4.85
C SER A 133 -0.75 10.11 -4.70
N THR A 134 -0.01 9.99 -3.59
CA THR A 134 0.92 8.86 -3.40
C THR A 134 0.19 7.53 -3.29
N ALA A 135 -1.03 7.54 -2.77
CA ALA A 135 -1.86 6.35 -2.58
C ALA A 135 -2.78 6.07 -3.78
N LEU A 136 -3.52 7.07 -4.26
CA LEU A 136 -4.60 6.89 -5.24
C LEU A 136 -4.13 6.92 -6.69
N ILE A 137 -3.05 7.66 -6.99
CA ILE A 137 -2.44 7.68 -8.34
C ILE A 137 -1.22 6.77 -8.37
N GLY A 138 -0.39 6.80 -7.33
CA GLY A 138 0.81 5.95 -7.24
C GLY A 138 0.53 4.49 -6.86
N GLY A 139 -0.55 4.23 -6.11
CA GLY A 139 -0.89 2.89 -5.64
C GLY A 139 -0.09 2.42 -4.42
N PRO A 140 -0.28 1.15 -3.99
CA PRO A 140 0.30 0.62 -2.76
C PRO A 140 1.83 0.66 -2.71
N GLY A 141 2.50 0.52 -3.86
CA GLY A 141 3.96 0.61 -3.93
C GLY A 141 4.45 2.01 -3.58
N THR A 142 3.93 3.03 -4.26
CA THR A 142 4.31 4.43 -4.02
C THR A 142 3.96 4.84 -2.59
N ALA A 143 2.78 4.45 -2.08
CA ALA A 143 2.40 4.68 -0.69
C ALA A 143 3.38 4.05 0.32
N ALA A 144 3.83 2.81 0.08
CA ALA A 144 4.80 2.14 0.94
C ALA A 144 6.17 2.84 0.94
N ALA A 145 6.65 3.25 -0.24
CA ALA A 145 7.95 3.89 -0.39
C ALA A 145 7.96 5.31 0.21
N PHE A 146 7.00 6.16 -0.21
CA PHE A 146 6.95 7.55 0.24
C PHE A 146 6.43 7.68 1.67
N GLY A 147 5.61 6.74 2.14
CA GLY A 147 5.16 6.69 3.52
C GLY A 147 6.33 6.56 4.51
N LYS A 148 7.31 5.70 4.22
CA LYS A 148 8.54 5.58 5.02
C LYS A 148 9.35 6.88 5.03
N VAL A 149 9.44 7.55 3.89
CA VAL A 149 10.12 8.85 3.78
C VAL A 149 9.41 9.90 4.63
N MET A 150 8.07 9.92 4.64
CA MET A 150 7.29 10.84 5.46
C MET A 150 7.48 10.59 6.95
N ASP A 151 7.47 9.33 7.39
CA ASP A 151 7.75 8.98 8.78
C ASP A 151 9.16 9.45 9.20
N GLN A 152 10.16 9.29 8.32
CA GLN A 152 11.53 9.80 8.54
C GLN A 152 11.61 11.32 8.60
N MET A 153 10.68 12.03 7.94
CA MET A 153 10.56 13.49 8.03
C MET A 153 9.83 13.97 9.29
N GLY A 154 9.45 13.05 10.19
CA GLY A 154 8.74 13.37 11.44
C GLY A 154 7.22 13.51 11.27
N ILE A 155 6.66 13.11 10.13
CA ILE A 155 5.22 13.11 9.89
C ILE A 155 4.66 11.79 10.43
N GLU A 156 4.15 11.82 11.66
CA GLU A 156 3.62 10.61 12.30
C GLU A 156 2.46 10.00 11.49
N GLY A 157 2.58 8.72 11.17
CA GLY A 157 1.54 7.94 10.51
C GLY A 157 1.49 8.09 8.99
N GLY A 158 2.50 8.67 8.35
CA GLY A 158 2.57 8.82 6.89
C GLY A 158 2.49 7.47 6.17
N SER A 159 3.25 6.47 6.62
CA SER A 159 3.17 5.10 6.06
C SER A 159 1.83 4.43 6.27
N THR A 160 1.25 4.59 7.45
CA THR A 160 -0.02 3.96 7.81
C THR A 160 -1.16 4.56 7.00
N VAL A 161 -1.30 5.89 7.01
CA VAL A 161 -2.33 6.62 6.27
C VAL A 161 -2.20 6.35 4.77
N GLY A 162 -0.99 6.43 4.21
CA GLY A 162 -0.77 6.19 2.79
C GLY A 162 -1.14 4.77 2.36
N MET A 163 -0.70 3.75 3.10
CA MET A 163 -1.04 2.36 2.78
C MET A 163 -2.53 2.08 2.93
N THR A 164 -3.15 2.55 3.99
CA THR A 164 -4.60 2.40 4.19
C THR A 164 -5.39 3.07 3.07
N ALA A 165 -5.02 4.28 2.68
CA ALA A 165 -5.65 4.99 1.58
C ALA A 165 -5.47 4.28 0.24
N ALA A 166 -4.30 3.67 -0.02
CA ALA A 166 -4.06 2.93 -1.25
C ALA A 166 -4.93 1.67 -1.35
N ILE A 167 -5.09 0.93 -0.26
CA ILE A 167 -6.01 -0.23 -0.20
C ILE A 167 -7.46 0.22 -0.38
N PHE A 168 -7.86 1.29 0.30
CA PHE A 168 -9.18 1.85 0.16
C PHE A 168 -9.46 2.27 -1.29
N GLY A 169 -8.53 2.99 -1.92
CA GLY A 169 -8.61 3.41 -3.31
C GLY A 169 -8.73 2.23 -4.28
N LEU A 170 -8.02 1.13 -4.03
CA LEU A 170 -8.12 -0.08 -4.84
C LEU A 170 -9.51 -0.74 -4.73
N VAL A 171 -10.08 -0.83 -3.52
CA VAL A 171 -11.42 -1.39 -3.31
C VAL A 171 -12.48 -0.51 -3.95
N PHE A 172 -12.44 0.81 -3.71
CA PHE A 172 -13.41 1.74 -4.28
C PHE A 172 -13.27 1.88 -5.80
N GLY A 173 -12.05 1.85 -6.33
CA GLY A 173 -11.80 1.80 -7.77
C GLY A 173 -12.41 0.56 -8.40
N SER A 174 -12.31 -0.61 -7.74
CA SER A 174 -12.92 -1.85 -8.20
C SER A 174 -14.45 -1.81 -8.12
N ILE A 175 -15.04 -1.11 -7.14
CA ILE A 175 -16.49 -0.92 -7.04
C ILE A 175 -17.00 -0.01 -8.15
N LEU A 176 -16.31 1.10 -8.44
CA LEU A 176 -16.76 2.13 -9.37
C LEU A 176 -16.46 1.80 -10.84
N GLY A 177 -15.34 1.12 -11.11
CA GLY A 177 -14.87 0.82 -12.46
C GLY A 177 -14.73 -0.68 -12.77
N GLY A 178 -15.07 -1.56 -11.83
CA GLY A 178 -15.02 -3.01 -12.06
C GLY A 178 -16.02 -3.44 -13.15
N PRO A 179 -15.69 -4.49 -13.92
CA PRO A 179 -16.58 -4.98 -14.97
C PRO A 179 -17.92 -5.42 -14.37
N THR A 180 -19.01 -4.82 -14.86
CA THR A 180 -20.38 -5.30 -14.65
C THR A 180 -20.63 -6.58 -15.43
#